data_AF-A0A368FUM8-F1
#
_entry.id   AF-A0A368FUM8-F1
#
_cell.length_a   1.000
_cell.length_b   1.000
_cell.length_c   1.000
_cell.angle_alpha   90.00
_cell.angle_beta   90.00
_cell.angle_gamma   90.00
#
_symmetry.space_group_name_H-M   'P 1'
#
loop_
_entity.id
_entity.type
_entity.pdbx_description
1 polymer ?
#
loop_
_entity_poly.entity_id
_entity_poly.type
_entity_poly.pdbx_seq_one_letter_code
_entity_poly.pdbx_strand_id
1 'polypeptide(L)'
;MLYLPPTANIDILGPTNTLRFHACRHIVSICLVLNQFGIVTSMVLLASNNISNLCAAIFKFQINFCYVILIVGVLVWPFLMLKSPMSFWQAAIGAMITSIFAATFIVLGAIHDAPTCTQVATYPEYSLKNLFLAYGTIAYSFGGHGAFPTIQHDMVKPFRFNRSVWASYICEILIHFDSQTSTKII
;
A
#
# COMPACT_ATOMS: atom_id res chain seq x y z
N MET A 1 8.38 4.72 -14.31
CA MET A 1 9.77 4.74 -14.82
C MET A 1 9.76 5.40 -16.20
N LEU A 2 10.31 6.60 -16.32
CA LEU A 2 11.09 6.96 -17.51
C LEU A 2 12.52 6.55 -17.13
N TYR A 3 12.95 5.39 -17.59
CA TYR A 3 14.36 4.99 -17.50
C TYR A 3 15.10 5.80 -18.58
N LEU A 4 15.38 7.08 -18.30
CA LEU A 4 16.26 7.84 -19.17
C LEU A 4 17.70 7.41 -18.82
N PRO A 5 18.48 6.91 -19.79
CA PRO A 5 19.85 6.48 -19.53
C PRO A 5 20.66 7.65 -18.94
N PRO A 6 21.68 7.37 -18.10
CA PRO A 6 22.59 8.38 -17.55
C PRO A 6 23.46 9.07 -18.64
N THR A 7 23.21 8.75 -19.91
CA THR A 7 23.92 9.21 -21.11
C THR A 7 22.98 9.82 -22.16
N ALA A 8 21.77 10.27 -21.78
CA ALA A 8 21.09 11.25 -22.62
C ALA A 8 21.86 12.57 -22.48
N ASN A 9 22.82 12.81 -23.38
CA ASN A 9 23.56 14.06 -23.46
C ASN A 9 22.55 15.22 -23.44
N ILE A 10 22.47 15.92 -22.31
CA ILE A 10 21.63 17.10 -22.09
C ILE A 10 22.01 18.19 -23.12
N ASP A 11 23.22 18.11 -23.67
CA ASP A 11 23.78 18.99 -24.68
C ASP A 11 23.10 18.89 -26.07
N ILE A 12 22.26 17.87 -26.33
CA ILE A 12 21.52 17.71 -27.59
C ILE A 12 20.14 18.40 -27.53
N LEU A 13 19.64 18.66 -26.31
CA LEU A 13 18.38 19.36 -26.10
C LEU A 13 18.64 20.87 -26.13
N GLY A 14 18.07 21.57 -27.11
CA GLY A 14 18.09 23.04 -27.13
C GLY A 14 17.57 23.64 -25.80
N PRO A 15 17.89 24.91 -25.50
CA PRO A 15 17.68 25.52 -24.17
C PRO A 15 16.23 25.44 -23.66
N THR A 16 15.25 25.46 -24.57
CA THR A 16 13.83 25.28 -24.27
C THR A 16 13.46 23.85 -23.84
N ASN A 17 14.11 22.83 -24.40
CA ASN A 17 13.84 21.43 -24.10
C ASN A 17 14.50 21.00 -22.78
N THR A 18 15.66 21.58 -22.45
CA THR A 18 16.33 21.35 -21.15
C THR A 18 15.50 21.92 -20.00
N LEU A 19 14.95 23.13 -20.14
CA LEU A 19 14.04 23.72 -19.16
C LEU A 19 12.78 22.86 -18.93
N ARG A 20 12.17 22.37 -20.01
CA ARG A 20 11.01 21.46 -19.95
C ARG A 20 11.34 20.14 -19.26
N PHE A 21 12.51 19.58 -19.53
CA PHE A 21 12.97 18.36 -18.88
C PHE A 21 13.16 18.53 -17.36
N HIS A 22 13.76 19.63 -16.92
CA HIS A 22 13.90 19.95 -15.50
C HIS A 22 12.52 20.14 -14.83
N ALA A 23 11.60 20.87 -15.46
CA ALA A 23 10.25 21.06 -14.94
C ALA A 23 9.50 19.72 -14.78
N CYS A 24 9.53 18.85 -15.78
CA CYS A 24 8.93 17.51 -15.70
C CYS A 24 9.53 16.68 -14.57
N ARG A 25 10.86 16.71 -14.39
CA ARG A 25 11.53 15.99 -13.29
C ARG A 25 11.08 16.49 -11.92
N HIS A 26 10.96 17.81 -11.74
CA HIS A 26 10.49 18.38 -10.48
C HIS A 26 9.04 18.01 -10.19
N ILE A 27 8.15 18.08 -11.19
CA ILE A 27 6.74 17.68 -11.04
C ILE A 27 6.64 16.22 -10.61
N VAL A 28 7.32 15.30 -11.31
CA VAL A 28 7.32 13.88 -10.98
C VAL A 28 7.85 13.65 -9.57
N SER A 29 8.93 14.33 -9.18
CA SER A 29 9.48 14.24 -7.84
C SER A 29 8.47 14.68 -6.76
N ILE A 30 7.76 15.78 -6.99
CA ILE A 30 6.72 16.27 -6.07
C ILE A 30 5.58 15.26 -5.96
N CYS A 31 5.10 14.74 -7.10
CA CYS A 31 4.05 13.70 -7.11
C CYS A 31 4.46 12.46 -6.33
N LEU A 32 5.71 12.00 -6.45
CA LEU A 32 6.22 10.84 -5.72
C LEU A 32 6.28 11.10 -4.21
N VAL A 33 6.73 12.28 -3.79
CA VAL A 33 6.79 12.66 -2.36
C VAL A 33 5.38 12.74 -1.76
N LEU A 34 4.44 13.38 -2.46
CA LEU A 34 3.05 13.47 -2.01
C LEU A 34 2.39 12.09 -1.92
N ASN A 35 2.62 11.22 -2.91
CA ASN A 35 2.12 9.85 -2.89
C ASN A 35 2.68 9.06 -1.70
N GLN A 36 3.99 9.15 -1.46
CA GLN A 36 4.62 8.43 -0.35
C GLN A 36 4.10 8.93 1.01
N PHE A 37 3.94 10.24 1.17
CA PHE A 37 3.35 10.83 2.37
C PHE A 37 1.89 10.35 2.58
N GLY A 38 1.10 10.33 1.51
CA GLY A 38 -0.26 9.81 1.53
C GLY A 38 -0.31 8.36 1.99
N ILE A 39 0.54 7.51 1.42
CA ILE A 39 0.58 6.07 1.77
C ILE A 39 0.93 5.85 3.24
N VAL A 40 1.94 6.55 3.74
CA VAL A 40 2.34 6.42 5.15
C VAL A 40 1.20 6.88 6.06
N THR A 41 0.57 8.00 5.73
CA THR A 41 -0.53 8.56 6.52
C THR A 41 -1.71 7.58 6.59
N SER A 42 -2.13 7.02 5.45
CA SER A 42 -3.24 6.05 5.40
C SER A 42 -2.92 4.75 6.12
N MET A 43 -1.69 4.22 6.00
CA MET A 43 -1.29 3.01 6.73
C MET A 43 -1.29 3.23 8.25
N VAL A 44 -0.83 4.39 8.72
CA VAL A 44 -0.82 4.73 10.15
C VAL A 44 -2.23 4.95 10.69
N LEU A 45 -3.11 5.61 9.91
CA LEU A 45 -4.54 5.72 10.22
C LEU A 45 -5.19 4.32 10.31
N LEU A 46 -4.96 3.44 9.34
CA LEU A 46 -5.54 2.09 9.35
C LEU A 46 -5.04 1.26 10.54
N ALA A 47 -3.73 1.26 10.79
CA ALA A 47 -3.13 0.53 11.90
C ALA A 47 -3.70 0.99 13.25
N SER A 48 -3.86 2.30 13.44
CA SER A 48 -4.34 2.86 14.70
C SER A 48 -5.81 2.54 14.95
N ASN A 49 -6.64 2.49 13.90
CA ASN A 49 -8.04 2.10 14.00
C ASN A 49 -8.15 0.60 14.35
N ASN A 50 -7.38 -0.24 13.66
CA ASN A 50 -7.34 -1.68 13.95
C ASN A 50 -6.85 -1.97 15.38
N ILE A 51 -5.82 -1.28 15.87
CA ILE A 51 -5.34 -1.42 17.26
C ILE A 51 -6.41 -0.96 18.26
N SER A 52 -7.05 0.19 18.01
CA SER A 52 -8.12 0.70 18.87
C SER A 52 -9.28 -0.30 19.00
N ASN A 53 -9.72 -0.87 17.87
CA ASN A 53 -10.79 -1.86 17.84
C ASN A 53 -10.37 -3.19 18.50
N LEU A 54 -9.12 -3.61 18.29
CA LEU A 54 -8.57 -4.81 18.92
C LEU A 54 -8.49 -4.66 20.45
N CYS A 55 -8.05 -3.49 20.93
CA CYS A 55 -8.01 -3.17 22.36
C CYS A 55 -9.41 -3.17 22.98
N ALA A 56 -10.40 -2.61 22.28
CA ALA A 56 -11.79 -2.64 22.68
C ALA A 56 -12.35 -4.08 22.72
N ALA A 57 -12.01 -4.92 21.74
CA ALA A 57 -12.53 -6.29 21.64
C ALA A 57 -11.92 -7.24 22.69
N ILE A 58 -10.59 -7.19 22.89
CA ILE A 58 -9.87 -8.13 23.77
C ILE A 58 -9.85 -7.66 25.22
N PHE A 59 -9.51 -6.39 25.46
CA PHE A 59 -9.28 -5.87 26.81
C PHE A 59 -10.49 -5.10 27.36
N LYS A 60 -11.57 -4.94 26.56
CA LYS A 60 -12.73 -4.08 26.87
C LYS A 60 -12.33 -2.63 27.22
N PHE A 61 -11.15 -2.22 26.77
CA PHE A 61 -10.58 -0.91 27.07
C PHE A 61 -10.72 -0.01 25.84
N GLN A 62 -11.52 1.05 25.99
CA GLN A 62 -11.86 1.98 24.90
C GLN A 62 -10.84 3.11 24.86
N ILE A 63 -9.78 2.94 24.08
CA ILE A 63 -8.80 4.01 23.80
C ILE A 63 -9.32 4.81 22.60
N ASN A 64 -9.20 6.13 22.64
CA ASN A 64 -9.49 6.93 21.46
C ASN A 64 -8.38 6.77 20.42
N PHE A 65 -8.78 6.48 19.19
CA PHE A 65 -7.95 6.44 17.98
C PHE A 65 -6.93 7.59 17.88
N CYS A 66 -7.29 8.81 18.27
CA CYS A 66 -6.43 10.00 18.22
C CYS A 66 -5.16 9.85 19.06
N TYR A 67 -5.19 9.08 20.15
CA TYR A 67 -3.99 8.80 20.95
C TYR A 67 -3.18 7.66 20.36
N VAL A 68 -3.87 6.61 19.86
CA VAL A 68 -3.22 5.45 19.25
C VAL A 68 -2.37 5.85 18.05
N ILE A 69 -2.84 6.79 17.22
CA ILE A 69 -2.09 7.26 16.06
C ILE A 69 -0.77 7.94 16.41
N LEU A 70 -0.75 8.74 17.49
CA LEU A 70 0.49 9.37 17.96
C LEU A 70 1.46 8.32 18.50
N ILE A 71 0.95 7.33 19.25
CA ILE A 71 1.75 6.24 19.79
C ILE A 71 2.37 5.41 18.67
N VAL A 72 1.56 4.96 17.69
CA VAL A 72 2.04 4.19 16.53
C VAL A 72 3.08 4.98 15.74
N GLY A 73 2.83 6.27 15.50
CA GLY A 73 3.78 7.15 14.80
C GLY A 73 5.14 7.23 15.51
N VAL A 74 5.14 7.48 16.81
CA VAL A 74 6.38 7.55 17.62
C VAL A 74 7.10 6.21 17.67
N LEU A 75 6.37 5.09 17.75
CA LEU A 75 6.96 3.75 17.77
C LEU A 75 7.58 3.35 16.43
N VAL A 76 6.95 3.70 15.31
CA VAL A 76 7.43 3.37 13.96
C VAL A 76 8.58 4.28 13.55
N TRP A 77 8.60 5.53 14.02
CA TRP A 77 9.65 6.52 13.73
C TRP A 77 11.10 6.01 13.83
N PRO A 78 11.56 5.38 14.92
CA PRO A 78 12.94 4.88 15.01
C PRO A 78 13.24 3.80 13.96
N PHE A 79 12.25 3.01 13.54
CA PHE A 79 12.44 2.00 12.50
C PHE A 79 12.58 2.62 11.11
N LEU A 80 11.97 3.78 10.86
CA LEU A 80 12.12 4.52 9.60
C LEU A 80 13.53 5.12 9.42
N MET A 81 14.26 5.33 10.51
CA MET A 81 15.64 5.85 10.49
C MET A 81 16.69 4.77 10.16
N LEU A 82 16.29 3.49 10.07
CA LEU A 82 17.18 2.40 9.69
C LEU A 82 17.50 2.49 8.18
N LYS A 83 18.77 2.76 7.87
CA LYS A 83 19.26 3.20 6.55
C LYS A 83 19.19 2.15 5.42
N SER A 84 18.92 0.87 5.70
CA SER A 84 18.94 -0.17 4.66
C SER A 84 17.88 -1.26 4.85
N PRO A 85 17.01 -1.51 3.84
CA PRO A 85 16.06 -2.62 3.84
C PRO A 85 16.74 -4.00 3.71
N MET A 86 18.01 -4.05 3.30
CA MET A 86 18.78 -5.29 3.17
C MET A 86 18.98 -5.99 4.53
N SER A 87 19.12 -5.24 5.62
CA SER A 87 19.37 -5.81 6.95
C SER A 87 18.12 -6.32 7.66
N PHE A 88 16.91 -6.01 7.16
CA PHE A 88 15.62 -6.35 7.78
C PHE A 88 14.68 -7.13 6.85
N TRP A 89 15.24 -7.95 5.96
CA TRP A 89 14.45 -8.79 5.05
C TRP A 89 13.46 -9.71 5.78
N GLN A 90 13.76 -10.13 7.01
CA GLN A 90 12.85 -10.95 7.82
C GLN A 90 11.56 -10.20 8.18
N ALA A 91 11.63 -8.89 8.42
CA ALA A 91 10.44 -8.09 8.71
C ALA A 91 9.49 -8.04 7.49
N ALA A 92 10.06 -7.96 6.28
CA ALA A 92 9.29 -8.01 5.04
C ALA A 92 8.61 -9.37 4.85
N ILE A 93 9.31 -10.48 5.11
CA ILE A 93 8.70 -11.82 5.05
C ILE A 93 7.62 -11.99 6.12
N GLY A 94 7.88 -11.53 7.34
CA GLY A 94 6.89 -11.53 8.40
C GLY A 94 5.61 -10.81 7.98
N ALA A 95 5.73 -9.59 7.43
CA ALA A 95 4.60 -8.82 6.92
C ALA A 95 3.82 -9.54 5.80
N MET A 96 4.53 -10.23 4.88
CA MET A 96 3.86 -11.02 3.83
C MET A 96 3.06 -12.19 4.42
N ILE A 97 3.68 -12.97 5.31
CA ILE A 97 3.02 -14.13 5.94
C ILE A 97 1.80 -13.67 6.74
N THR A 98 1.93 -12.62 7.56
CA THR A 98 0.80 -12.10 8.35
C THR A 98 -0.32 -11.58 7.46
N SER A 99 -0.01 -10.98 6.30
CA SER A 99 -1.02 -10.47 5.37
C SER A 99 -1.80 -11.61 4.70
N ILE A 100 -1.12 -12.72 4.37
CA ILE A 100 -1.78 -13.93 3.83
C ILE A 100 -2.74 -14.52 4.87
N PHE A 101 -2.27 -14.73 6.11
CA PHE A 101 -3.13 -15.23 7.18
C PHE A 101 -4.30 -14.30 7.50
N ALA A 102 -4.06 -12.99 7.54
CA ALA A 102 -5.11 -12.01 7.75
C ALA A 102 -6.18 -12.07 6.65
N ALA A 103 -5.77 -12.14 5.38
CA ALA A 103 -6.70 -12.29 4.27
C ALA A 103 -7.53 -13.58 4.39
N THR A 104 -6.88 -14.71 4.70
CA THR A 104 -7.58 -15.99 4.92
C THR A 104 -8.58 -15.91 6.08
N PHE A 105 -8.22 -15.30 7.21
CA PHE A 105 -9.13 -15.14 8.34
C PHE A 105 -10.29 -14.20 8.04
N ILE A 106 -10.07 -13.13 7.26
CA ILE A 106 -11.15 -12.24 6.82
C ILE A 106 -12.15 -13.03 5.96
N VAL A 107 -11.69 -13.86 5.03
CA VAL A 107 -12.55 -14.68 4.18
C VAL A 107 -13.33 -15.72 4.98
N LEU A 108 -12.65 -16.47 5.86
CA LEU A 108 -13.30 -17.48 6.70
C LEU A 108 -14.31 -16.86 7.67
N GLY A 109 -13.99 -15.69 8.25
CA GLY A 109 -14.92 -14.93 9.09
C GLY A 109 -16.15 -14.47 8.32
N ALA A 110 -15.97 -13.93 7.12
CA ALA A 110 -17.08 -13.52 6.26
C ALA A 110 -18.01 -14.69 5.90
N ILE A 111 -17.45 -15.87 5.58
CA ILE A 111 -18.25 -17.08 5.29
C ILE A 111 -19.02 -17.55 6.53
N HIS A 112 -18.41 -17.47 7.71
CA HIS A 112 -19.06 -17.83 8.96
C HIS A 112 -20.21 -16.86 9.32
N ASP A 113 -20.04 -15.57 9.05
CA ASP A 113 -21.03 -14.54 9.37
C ASP A 113 -22.11 -14.35 8.28
N ALA A 114 -21.87 -14.89 7.09
CA ALA A 114 -22.78 -14.89 5.94
C ALA A 114 -24.25 -15.22 6.26
N PRO A 115 -24.59 -16.36 6.89
CA PRO A 115 -25.99 -16.73 7.13
C PRO A 115 -26.75 -15.74 8.03
N THR A 116 -26.03 -14.95 8.84
CA THR A 116 -26.63 -13.97 9.76
C THR A 116 -26.69 -12.58 9.14
N CYS A 117 -25.66 -12.18 8.38
CA CYS A 117 -25.53 -10.83 7.83
C CYS A 117 -26.27 -10.62 6.48
N THR A 118 -26.55 -11.68 5.73
CA THR A 118 -27.28 -11.60 4.44
C THR A 118 -28.65 -10.95 4.56
N GLN A 119 -29.36 -11.20 5.65
CA GLN A 119 -30.74 -10.72 5.85
C GLN A 119 -30.84 -9.20 6.05
N VAL A 120 -29.72 -8.53 6.35
CA VAL A 120 -29.67 -7.08 6.66
C VAL A 120 -28.71 -6.33 5.73
N ALA A 121 -28.11 -7.03 4.75
CA ALA A 121 -27.14 -6.44 3.85
C ALA A 121 -27.75 -5.31 3.01
N THR A 122 -27.27 -4.08 3.24
CA THR A 122 -27.71 -2.89 2.51
C THR A 122 -26.58 -2.41 1.60
N TYR A 123 -26.83 -2.37 0.29
CA TYR A 123 -25.88 -1.85 -0.68
C TYR A 123 -26.03 -0.33 -0.80
N PRO A 124 -24.95 0.44 -0.70
CA PRO A 124 -25.03 1.89 -0.81
C PRO A 124 -25.45 2.31 -2.22
N GLU A 125 -26.29 3.33 -2.33
CA GLU A 125 -26.66 3.92 -3.62
C GLU A 125 -25.43 4.50 -4.36
N TYR A 126 -25.55 4.55 -5.68
CA TYR A 126 -24.53 5.12 -6.54
C TYR A 126 -24.38 6.63 -6.24
N SER A 127 -23.19 7.01 -5.79
CA SER A 127 -22.82 8.40 -5.52
C SER A 127 -21.40 8.64 -6.01
N LEU A 128 -21.13 9.84 -6.54
CA LEU A 128 -19.77 10.24 -6.94
C LEU A 128 -18.77 10.08 -5.79
N LYS A 129 -19.21 10.34 -4.55
CA LYS A 129 -18.38 10.13 -3.36
C LYS A 129 -17.95 8.66 -3.21
N ASN A 130 -18.90 7.73 -3.37
CA ASN A 130 -18.64 6.29 -3.27
C ASN A 130 -17.78 5.79 -4.44
N LEU A 131 -17.95 6.39 -5.62
CA LEU A 131 -17.12 6.10 -6.78
C LEU A 131 -15.65 6.51 -6.56
N PHE A 132 -15.39 7.74 -6.11
CA PHE A 132 -14.03 8.19 -5.81
C PHE A 132 -13.40 7.43 -4.64
N LEU A 133 -14.20 7.07 -3.63
CA LEU A 133 -13.73 6.24 -2.52
C LEU A 133 -13.30 4.85 -3.00
N ALA A 134 -14.15 4.18 -3.79
CA ALA A 134 -13.84 2.87 -4.36
C ALA A 134 -12.61 2.91 -5.28
N TYR A 135 -12.53 3.92 -6.15
CA TYR A 135 -11.36 4.13 -7.01
C TYR A 135 -10.09 4.37 -6.18
N GLY A 136 -10.15 5.23 -5.15
CA GLY A 136 -9.04 5.52 -4.26
C GLY A 136 -8.52 4.26 -3.56
N THR A 137 -9.41 3.41 -3.06
CA THR A 137 -9.04 2.13 -2.43
C THR A 137 -8.34 1.20 -3.43
N ILE A 138 -8.87 1.06 -4.65
CA ILE A 138 -8.24 0.22 -5.69
C ILE A 138 -6.87 0.79 -6.09
N ALA A 139 -6.78 2.09 -6.36
CA ALA A 139 -5.54 2.75 -6.75
C ALA A 139 -4.48 2.64 -5.65
N TYR A 140 -4.90 2.70 -4.38
CA TYR A 140 -4.04 2.50 -3.23
C TYR A 140 -3.50 1.06 -3.13
N SER A 141 -4.35 0.06 -3.36
CA SER A 141 -3.97 -1.37 -3.31
C SER A 141 -2.89 -1.73 -4.33
N PHE A 142 -2.92 -1.13 -5.52
CA PHE A 142 -1.91 -1.35 -6.58
C PHE A 142 -0.78 -0.30 -6.59
N GLY A 143 -0.61 0.42 -5.48
CA GLY A 143 0.46 1.40 -5.31
C GLY A 143 1.85 0.76 -5.12
N GLY A 144 2.85 1.59 -4.80
CA GLY A 144 4.18 1.10 -4.38
C GLY A 144 5.27 1.08 -5.46
N HIS A 145 4.94 1.41 -6.71
CA HIS A 145 5.92 1.53 -7.81
C HIS A 145 7.06 2.53 -7.52
N GLY A 146 6.84 3.50 -6.64
CA GLY A 146 7.86 4.48 -6.23
C GLY A 146 9.06 3.84 -5.53
N ALA A 147 8.87 2.67 -4.90
CA ALA A 147 9.95 1.92 -4.23
C ALA A 147 10.76 1.04 -5.18
N PHE A 148 10.30 0.84 -6.42
CA PHE A 148 10.90 -0.08 -7.39
C PHE A 148 12.38 0.21 -7.68
N PRO A 149 12.83 1.48 -7.88
CA PRO A 149 14.25 1.76 -8.11
C PRO A 149 15.13 1.35 -6.92
N THR A 150 14.65 1.58 -5.69
CA THR A 150 15.36 1.20 -4.46
C THR A 150 15.43 -0.32 -4.33
N ILE A 151 14.30 -1.01 -4.55
CA ILE A 151 14.25 -2.49 -4.52
C ILE A 151 15.18 -3.07 -5.59
N GLN A 152 15.14 -2.56 -6.82
CA GLN A 152 15.99 -3.05 -7.91
C GLN A 152 17.48 -2.85 -7.61
N HIS A 153 17.85 -1.73 -6.97
CA HIS A 153 19.24 -1.49 -6.56
C HIS A 153 19.68 -2.41 -5.40
N ASP A 154 18.75 -2.82 -4.54
CA ASP A 154 19.02 -3.68 -3.37
C ASP A 154 18.93 -5.19 -3.69
N MET A 155 18.39 -5.55 -4.85
CA MET A 155 18.29 -6.95 -5.29
C MET A 155 19.65 -7.56 -5.60
N VAL A 156 19.90 -8.77 -5.07
CA VAL A 156 21.08 -9.60 -5.42
C VAL A 156 21.20 -9.85 -6.94
N LYS A 157 20.07 -9.93 -7.65
CA LYS A 157 19.99 -10.17 -9.10
C LYS A 157 19.03 -9.17 -9.78
N PRO A 158 19.46 -7.93 -10.08
CA PRO A 158 18.57 -6.87 -10.58
C PRO A 158 17.96 -7.20 -11.96
N PHE A 159 18.63 -8.01 -12.78
CA PHE A 159 18.11 -8.45 -14.09
C PHE A 159 16.84 -9.31 -14.00
N ARG A 160 16.52 -9.86 -12.81
CA ARG A 160 15.30 -10.65 -12.57
C ARG A 160 14.14 -9.82 -12.01
N PHE A 161 14.31 -8.50 -11.87
CA PHE A 161 13.32 -7.60 -11.29
C PHE A 161 11.93 -7.76 -11.93
N ASN A 162 11.86 -7.75 -13.26
CA ASN A 162 10.60 -7.89 -13.98
C ASN A 162 9.83 -9.18 -13.63
N ARG A 163 10.53 -10.31 -13.47
CA ARG A 163 9.89 -11.58 -13.07
C ARG A 163 9.32 -11.49 -11.65
N SER A 164 10.01 -10.80 -10.75
CA SER A 164 9.54 -10.57 -9.38
C SER A 164 8.29 -9.70 -9.35
N VAL A 165 8.26 -8.63 -10.17
CA VAL A 165 7.12 -7.71 -10.26
C VAL A 165 5.88 -8.38 -10.84
N TRP A 166 6.04 -9.19 -11.90
CA TRP A 166 4.91 -9.95 -12.42
C TRP A 166 4.36 -10.95 -11.41
N ALA A 167 5.23 -11.66 -10.69
CA ALA A 167 4.81 -12.57 -9.65
C ALA A 167 4.03 -11.86 -8.53
N SER A 168 4.48 -10.67 -8.08
CA SER A 168 3.78 -9.93 -7.03
C SER A 168 2.38 -9.50 -7.46
N TYR A 169 2.21 -8.93 -8.66
CA TYR A 169 0.89 -8.52 -9.15
C TYR A 169 -0.07 -9.69 -9.35
N ILE A 170 0.41 -10.83 -9.83
CA ILE A 170 -0.42 -12.04 -9.96
C ILE A 170 -0.91 -12.49 -8.58
N CYS A 171 -0.02 -12.53 -7.59
CA CYS A 171 -0.39 -12.89 -6.22
C CYS A 171 -1.40 -11.91 -5.61
N GLU A 172 -1.19 -10.59 -5.77
CA GLU A 172 -2.11 -9.56 -5.29
C GLU A 172 -3.50 -9.70 -5.89
N ILE A 173 -3.60 -9.91 -7.21
CA ILE A 173 -4.87 -10.08 -7.92
C ILE A 173 -5.60 -11.33 -7.40
N LEU A 174 -4.90 -12.45 -7.20
CA LEU A 174 -5.51 -13.69 -6.71
C LEU A 174 -6.10 -13.51 -5.31
N ILE A 175 -5.36 -12.88 -4.39
CA ILE A 175 -5.82 -12.62 -3.02
C ILE A 175 -7.03 -11.69 -3.01
N HIS A 176 -6.99 -10.62 -3.82
CA HIS A 176 -8.10 -9.66 -3.90
C HIS A 176 -9.36 -10.27 -4.54
N PHE A 177 -9.17 -11.12 -5.54
CA PHE A 177 -10.27 -11.79 -6.23
C PHE A 177 -10.98 -12.80 -5.32
N ASP A 178 -10.23 -13.59 -4.54
CA ASP A 178 -10.77 -14.53 -3.56
C ASP A 178 -11.61 -13.80 -2.50
N SER A 179 -11.07 -12.73 -1.93
CA SER A 179 -11.77 -11.90 -0.93
C SER A 179 -13.08 -11.30 -1.47
N GLN A 180 -13.12 -10.88 -2.73
CA GLN A 180 -14.32 -10.30 -3.34
C GLN A 180 -15.35 -11.36 -3.75
N THR A 181 -14.90 -12.54 -4.16
CA THR A 181 -15.78 -13.66 -4.53
C THR A 181 -16.53 -14.16 -3.31
N SER A 182 -15.85 -14.32 -2.17
CA SER A 182 -16.49 -14.68 -0.90
C SER A 182 -17.47 -13.63 -0.41
N THR A 183 -17.25 -12.34 -0.69
CA THR A 183 -18.19 -11.26 -0.28
C THR A 183 -19.44 -11.19 -1.17
N LYS A 184 -19.36 -11.63 -2.44
CA LYS A 184 -20.49 -11.60 -3.40
C LYS A 184 -21.34 -12.87 -3.43
N ILE A 185 -20.81 -13.98 -2.92
CA ILE A 185 -21.56 -15.24 -2.75
C ILE A 185 -22.50 -15.16 -1.51
N ILE A 186 -22.35 -14.11 -0.70
CA ILE A 186 -23.14 -13.79 0.48
C ILE A 186 -24.24 -12.81 0.08
#